data_AF-A0A1A8M410-F1
#
_entry.id   AF-A0A1A8M410-F1
#
_cell.length_a   1.000
_cell.length_b   1.000
_cell.length_c   1.000
_cell.angle_alpha   90.00
_cell.angle_beta   90.00
_cell.angle_gamma   90.00
#
_symmetry.space_group_name_H-M   'P 1'
#
loop_
_entity.id
_entity.type
_entity.pdbx_description
1 polymer ?
#
loop_
_entity_poly.entity_id
_entity_poly.type
_entity_poly.pdbx_seq_one_letter_code
_entity_poly.pdbx_strand_id
1 'polypeptide(L)'
;YLIKGSVLRNELKERNYFVLEKLDPDMALCRNAREMTSHREKDSPSPESFHMLRPPKGVFMYLTNRHDFGRLISTASYNISHYNNDLWQIFENPVDWKEKYIHQNYTQIFTENYLEEPCPDVFWFPVFSEKACDEIVEEMEHYGSWSGGKHEDTRIAGGYETVPTDDIHMKQIGFDKEWLHFIREFISPVTLKVFSGYYTKAYAVMNFVVKYTPGRQAYLRPHHDSSTFTINIALNNKNADFLGGGCRFHRYNCSIESPRKGWSFMHPGRLTHLHEGLPTTNGTRYIAVSFIDP
;
A
#
# COMPACT_ATOMS: atom_id res chain seq x y z
N TYR A 1 -24.91 5.15 11.17
CA TYR A 1 -26.04 6.09 10.94
C TYR A 1 -25.71 6.97 9.75
N LEU A 2 -26.58 7.11 8.76
CA LEU A 2 -26.41 8.10 7.69
C LEU A 2 -27.20 9.36 8.08
N ILE A 3 -26.53 10.29 8.74
CA ILE A 3 -27.09 11.61 9.04
C ILE A 3 -26.67 12.53 7.90
N LYS A 4 -27.64 13.21 7.27
CA LYS A 4 -27.32 14.22 6.25
C LYS A 4 -26.35 15.24 6.86
N GLY A 5 -25.19 15.45 6.24
CA GLY A 5 -24.18 16.38 6.76
C GLY A 5 -24.69 17.81 6.98
N SER A 6 -25.73 18.22 6.24
CA SER A 6 -26.44 19.49 6.48
C SER A 6 -27.12 19.55 7.85
N VAL A 7 -27.67 18.44 8.33
CA VAL A 7 -28.33 18.35 9.66
C VAL A 7 -27.28 18.47 10.77
N LEU A 8 -26.13 17.78 10.64
CA LEU A 8 -25.01 17.95 11.58
C LEU A 8 -24.52 19.39 11.64
N ARG A 9 -24.40 20.06 10.49
CA ARG A 9 -23.87 21.42 10.41
C ARG A 9 -24.86 22.50 10.79
N ASN A 10 -26.17 22.27 10.66
CA ASN A 10 -27.18 23.30 10.85
C ASN A 10 -28.02 23.12 12.12
N GLU A 11 -28.40 21.88 12.43
CA GLU A 11 -29.40 21.55 13.45
C GLU A 11 -28.77 20.91 14.70
N LEU A 12 -27.68 20.17 14.56
CA LEU A 12 -26.98 19.48 15.66
C LEU A 12 -25.63 20.14 15.98
N LYS A 13 -25.62 21.47 16.10
CA LYS A 13 -24.40 22.26 16.38
C LYS A 13 -23.92 22.16 17.82
N GLU A 14 -24.79 21.79 18.76
CA GLU A 14 -24.46 21.81 20.17
C GLU A 14 -23.65 20.56 20.59
N ARG A 15 -22.58 20.76 21.36
CA ARG A 15 -21.60 19.72 21.72
C ARG A 15 -22.17 18.68 22.71
N ASN A 16 -23.17 19.10 23.48
CA ASN A 16 -23.96 18.28 24.40
C ASN A 16 -24.67 17.10 23.72
N TYR A 17 -24.93 17.15 22.40
CA TYR A 17 -25.57 16.04 21.69
C TYR A 17 -24.70 14.79 21.61
N PHE A 18 -23.37 14.92 21.61
CA PHE A 18 -22.43 13.82 21.41
C PHE A 18 -21.64 13.48 22.67
N VAL A 19 -21.92 14.14 23.79
CA VAL A 19 -21.15 13.99 25.03
C VAL A 19 -22.10 13.64 26.16
N LEU A 20 -21.96 12.42 26.67
CA LEU A 20 -22.65 12.00 27.88
C LEU A 20 -21.73 11.13 28.73
N GLU A 21 -21.74 11.33 30.05
CA GLU A 21 -20.87 10.60 30.96
C GLU A 21 -21.09 9.07 30.81
N LYS A 22 -19.99 8.33 30.59
CA LYS A 22 -19.94 6.86 30.45
C LYS A 22 -20.55 6.27 29.17
N LEU A 23 -20.87 7.08 28.15
CA LEU A 23 -21.29 6.59 26.83
C LEU A 23 -20.32 7.07 25.74
N ASP A 24 -20.11 6.24 24.72
CA ASP A 24 -19.44 6.70 23.52
C ASP A 24 -20.29 7.75 22.77
N PRO A 25 -19.69 8.55 21.88
CA PRO A 25 -20.38 9.66 21.21
C PRO A 25 -21.61 9.24 20.39
N ASP A 26 -21.60 8.05 19.78
CA ASP A 26 -22.72 7.56 18.97
C ASP A 26 -23.88 7.15 19.87
N MET A 27 -23.59 6.48 20.98
CA MET A 27 -24.59 6.12 21.98
C MET A 27 -25.15 7.35 22.71
N ALA A 28 -24.30 8.34 23.00
CA ALA A 28 -24.72 9.64 23.53
C ALA A 28 -25.67 10.35 22.56
N LEU A 29 -25.32 10.41 21.27
CA LEU A 29 -26.18 10.97 20.22
C LEU A 29 -27.53 10.25 20.13
N CYS A 30 -27.50 8.92 20.08
CA CYS A 30 -28.71 8.10 20.01
C CYS A 30 -29.65 8.33 21.19
N ARG A 31 -29.09 8.46 22.39
CA ARG A 31 -29.84 8.77 23.60
C ARG A 31 -30.42 10.18 23.54
N ASN A 32 -29.59 11.18 23.27
CA ASN A 32 -30.00 12.58 23.23
C ASN A 32 -31.06 12.84 22.15
N ALA A 33 -30.95 12.19 20.99
CA ALA A 33 -31.94 12.25 19.92
C ALA A 33 -33.31 11.68 20.35
N ARG A 34 -33.32 10.59 21.14
CA ARG A 34 -34.55 10.01 21.72
C ARG A 34 -35.16 10.90 22.80
N GLU A 35 -34.34 11.63 23.55
CA GLU A 35 -34.79 12.51 24.64
C GLU A 35 -35.25 13.89 24.13
N MET A 36 -34.67 14.44 23.06
CA MET A 36 -35.04 15.73 22.45
C MET A 36 -36.52 15.81 22.03
N THR A 37 -37.10 14.70 21.56
CA THR A 37 -38.53 14.64 21.20
C THR A 37 -39.46 14.82 22.40
N SER A 38 -38.97 14.65 23.63
CA SER A 38 -39.75 14.87 24.85
C SER A 38 -39.90 16.35 25.23
N HIS A 39 -39.00 17.23 24.78
CA HIS A 39 -39.04 18.65 25.16
C HIS A 39 -39.91 19.50 24.24
N ARG A 40 -40.01 19.16 22.94
CA ARG A 40 -40.89 19.86 21.99
C ARG A 40 -42.39 19.71 22.27
N GLU A 41 -42.80 18.70 23.03
CA GLU A 41 -44.20 18.55 23.47
C GLU A 41 -44.56 19.43 24.68
N LYS A 42 -43.60 20.08 25.36
CA LYS A 42 -43.87 20.91 26.55
C LYS A 42 -44.36 22.32 26.27
N ASP A 43 -44.29 22.81 25.02
CA ASP A 43 -44.74 24.16 24.66
C ASP A 43 -46.23 24.25 24.29
N SER A 44 -47.02 23.22 24.61
CA SER A 44 -48.49 23.22 24.48
C SER A 44 -49.13 23.39 25.87
N PRO A 45 -49.84 24.49 26.16
CA PRO A 45 -50.42 24.71 27.47
C PRO A 45 -51.75 23.95 27.59
N SER A 46 -51.77 22.85 28.34
CA SER A 46 -53.01 22.36 28.94
C SER A 46 -52.75 21.76 30.33
N PRO A 47 -53.49 22.17 31.37
CA PRO A 47 -53.27 21.72 32.74
C PRO A 47 -54.11 20.48 33.02
N GLU A 48 -53.68 19.29 32.58
CA GLU A 48 -54.30 18.05 33.04
C GLU A 48 -53.38 16.83 32.89
N SER A 49 -53.18 16.13 34.02
CA SER A 49 -52.86 14.69 34.16
C SER A 49 -51.40 14.19 34.09
N PHE A 50 -50.93 13.70 35.25
CA PHE A 50 -50.05 12.53 35.46
C PHE A 50 -49.11 12.10 34.31
N HIS A 51 -47.86 12.61 34.31
CA HIS A 51 -46.84 12.24 33.32
C HIS A 51 -45.74 11.27 33.81
N MET A 52 -45.93 10.57 34.94
CA MET A 52 -44.92 9.60 35.43
C MET A 52 -44.97 8.20 34.79
N LEU A 53 -45.86 7.94 33.82
CA LEU A 53 -46.03 6.60 33.23
C LEU A 53 -46.19 6.56 31.69
N ARG A 54 -45.92 7.65 30.96
CA ARG A 54 -45.79 7.54 29.50
C ARG A 54 -44.33 7.23 29.16
N PRO A 55 -44.02 6.10 28.50
CA PRO A 55 -42.71 5.95 27.87
C PRO A 55 -42.55 7.16 26.93
N PRO A 56 -41.34 7.77 26.83
CA PRO A 56 -41.13 8.80 25.81
C PRO A 56 -41.65 8.24 24.48
N LYS A 57 -42.34 9.06 23.68
CA LYS A 57 -42.70 8.71 22.30
C LYS A 57 -41.40 8.48 21.54
N GLY A 58 -40.84 7.29 21.72
CA GLY A 58 -39.50 6.95 21.31
C GLY A 58 -39.53 6.81 19.81
N VAL A 59 -38.82 7.71 19.13
CA VAL A 59 -38.57 7.54 17.71
C VAL A 59 -37.77 6.26 17.53
N PHE A 60 -38.32 5.31 16.77
CA PHE A 60 -37.58 4.11 16.41
C PHE A 60 -36.39 4.50 15.54
N MET A 61 -35.19 4.10 15.96
CA MET A 61 -33.98 4.19 15.15
C MET A 61 -33.80 2.85 14.46
N TYR A 62 -34.20 2.78 13.19
CA TYR A 62 -34.07 1.58 12.38
C TYR A 62 -32.64 1.44 11.86
N LEU A 63 -32.10 0.22 11.96
CA LEU A 63 -30.87 -0.19 11.29
C LEU A 63 -31.25 -1.26 10.27
N THR A 64 -30.74 -1.13 9.04
CA THR A 64 -30.96 -2.12 7.98
C THR A 64 -29.62 -2.68 7.54
N ASN A 65 -29.55 -4.00 7.51
CA ASN A 65 -28.46 -4.79 6.92
C ASN A 65 -28.96 -5.59 5.71
N ARG A 66 -30.08 -5.17 5.10
CA ARG A 66 -30.68 -5.84 3.93
C ARG A 66 -29.87 -5.67 2.64
N HIS A 67 -28.97 -4.69 2.62
CA HIS A 67 -28.05 -4.42 1.53
C HIS A 67 -26.65 -4.23 2.10
N ASP A 68 -25.64 -4.44 1.26
CA ASP A 68 -24.29 -4.01 1.57
C ASP A 68 -24.21 -2.47 1.40
N PHE A 69 -23.85 -1.79 2.48
CA PHE A 69 -23.66 -0.34 2.49
C PHE A 69 -22.17 0.05 2.57
N GLY A 70 -21.27 -0.92 2.79
CA GLY A 70 -19.85 -0.70 3.00
C GLY A 70 -19.37 -1.18 4.38
N ARG A 71 -18.19 -0.68 4.75
CA ARG A 71 -17.42 -1.12 5.92
C ARG A 71 -16.96 0.07 6.75
N LEU A 72 -16.66 -0.18 8.02
CA LEU A 72 -16.02 0.80 8.90
C LEU A 72 -14.52 0.52 8.92
N ILE A 73 -13.71 1.57 8.80
CA ILE A 73 -12.26 1.48 8.93
C ILE A 73 -11.86 1.45 10.41
N SER A 74 -10.81 0.69 10.72
CA SER A 74 -10.18 0.70 12.03
C SER A 74 -9.28 1.92 12.17
N THR A 75 -9.52 2.74 13.20
CA THR A 75 -8.69 3.91 13.55
C THR A 75 -8.00 3.75 14.90
N ALA A 76 -8.08 2.58 15.53
CA ALA A 76 -7.64 2.37 16.91
C ALA A 76 -6.11 2.50 17.08
N SER A 77 -5.34 2.03 16.09
CA SER A 77 -3.87 1.96 16.08
C SER A 77 -3.26 2.81 14.95
N TYR A 78 -4.00 3.80 14.43
CA TYR A 78 -3.56 4.57 13.27
C TYR A 78 -2.38 5.49 13.62
N ASN A 79 -1.20 5.16 13.10
CA ASN A 79 0.00 5.97 13.28
C ASN A 79 0.01 7.13 12.28
N ILE A 80 0.29 8.35 12.77
CA ILE A 80 0.35 9.58 11.98
C ILE A 80 1.77 10.13 11.80
N SER A 81 2.80 9.35 12.18
CA SER A 81 4.19 9.81 12.17
C SER A 81 4.91 9.70 10.83
N HIS A 82 4.36 8.95 9.87
CA HIS A 82 4.96 8.72 8.56
C HIS A 82 4.53 9.82 7.57
N TYR A 83 5.30 10.01 6.50
CA TYR A 83 4.95 10.98 5.47
C TYR A 83 3.65 10.54 4.76
N ASN A 84 3.55 9.25 4.44
CA ASN A 84 2.36 8.60 3.89
C ASN A 84 1.86 7.47 4.81
N ASN A 85 1.12 7.85 5.86
CA ASN A 85 0.65 6.96 6.92
C ASN A 85 -0.17 5.74 6.45
N ASP A 86 -0.97 5.92 5.40
CA ASP A 86 -1.82 4.86 4.86
C ASP A 86 -1.01 3.67 4.31
N LEU A 87 0.27 3.86 3.92
CA LEU A 87 1.14 2.76 3.48
C LEU A 87 1.25 1.66 4.54
N TRP A 88 1.24 2.03 5.83
CA TRP A 88 1.34 1.10 6.95
C TRP A 88 0.01 0.42 7.33
N GLN A 89 -1.10 0.70 6.63
CA GLN A 89 -2.43 0.18 6.97
C GLN A 89 -2.74 -1.20 6.40
N ILE A 90 -1.77 -1.88 5.78
CA ILE A 90 -1.97 -3.19 5.15
C ILE A 90 -2.53 -4.25 6.11
N PHE A 91 -2.21 -4.16 7.40
CA PHE A 91 -2.71 -5.10 8.41
C PHE A 91 -4.08 -4.70 8.99
N GLU A 92 -4.28 -3.42 9.28
CA GLU A 92 -5.46 -2.95 10.02
C GLU A 92 -6.66 -2.68 9.12
N ASN A 93 -6.41 -2.24 7.89
CA ASN A 93 -7.44 -1.94 6.90
C ASN A 93 -7.09 -2.58 5.54
N PRO A 94 -6.93 -3.92 5.46
CA PRO A 94 -6.39 -4.61 4.28
C PRO A 94 -7.22 -4.41 3.01
N VAL A 95 -8.55 -4.30 3.13
CA VAL A 95 -9.43 -4.14 1.97
C VAL A 95 -9.26 -2.74 1.37
N ASP A 96 -9.31 -1.70 2.20
CA ASP A 96 -9.09 -0.31 1.80
C ASP A 96 -7.67 -0.08 1.29
N TRP A 97 -6.68 -0.68 1.95
CA TRP A 97 -5.28 -0.66 1.51
C TRP A 97 -5.13 -1.28 0.12
N LYS A 98 -5.73 -2.45 -0.11
CA LYS A 98 -5.71 -3.12 -1.41
C LYS A 98 -6.37 -2.26 -2.49
N GLU A 99 -7.55 -1.70 -2.23
CA GLU A 99 -8.25 -0.84 -3.18
C GLU A 99 -7.46 0.43 -3.52
N LYS A 100 -6.71 0.99 -2.56
CA LYS A 100 -5.87 2.18 -2.76
C LYS A 100 -4.56 1.87 -3.49
N TYR A 101 -3.87 0.80 -3.11
CA TYR A 101 -2.47 0.57 -3.46
C TYR A 101 -2.20 -0.54 -4.44
N ILE A 102 -3.09 -1.52 -4.59
CA ILE A 102 -2.90 -2.58 -5.56
C ILE A 102 -3.48 -2.15 -6.91
N HIS A 103 -2.77 -2.52 -7.98
CA HIS A 103 -3.19 -2.17 -9.33
C HIS A 103 -4.60 -2.71 -9.62
N GLN A 104 -5.47 -1.88 -10.19
CA GLN A 104 -6.86 -2.23 -10.51
C GLN A 104 -7.00 -3.52 -11.34
N ASN A 105 -6.06 -3.76 -12.26
CA ASN A 105 -6.04 -4.98 -13.10
C ASN A 105 -5.27 -6.16 -12.47
N TYR A 106 -4.83 -6.08 -11.22
CA TYR A 106 -4.08 -7.17 -10.58
C TYR A 106 -4.84 -8.50 -10.60
N THR A 107 -6.15 -8.47 -10.33
CA THR A 107 -6.98 -9.69 -10.31
C THR A 107 -7.11 -10.35 -11.68
N GLN A 108 -6.97 -9.58 -12.78
CA GLN A 108 -7.01 -10.08 -14.15
C GLN A 108 -5.85 -11.02 -14.48
N ILE A 109 -4.77 -11.01 -13.69
CA ILE A 109 -3.69 -12.01 -13.77
C ILE A 109 -4.26 -13.43 -13.61
N PHE A 110 -5.21 -13.61 -12.70
CA PHE A 110 -5.74 -14.92 -12.34
C PHE A 110 -6.96 -15.32 -13.16
N THR A 111 -7.78 -14.35 -13.57
CA THR A 111 -9.01 -14.62 -14.34
C THR A 111 -8.80 -14.59 -15.85
N GLU A 112 -7.93 -13.71 -16.34
CA GLU A 112 -7.75 -13.41 -17.78
C GLU A 112 -6.32 -13.67 -18.27
N ASN A 113 -5.44 -14.19 -17.41
CA ASN A 113 -4.00 -14.33 -17.69
C ASN A 113 -3.35 -13.01 -18.12
N TYR A 114 -3.73 -11.90 -17.49
CA TYR A 114 -3.18 -10.57 -17.76
C TYR A 114 -1.74 -10.41 -17.21
N LEU A 115 -0.80 -11.12 -17.82
CA LEU A 115 0.64 -11.05 -17.58
C LEU A 115 1.37 -11.34 -18.89
N GLU A 116 2.60 -10.86 -19.01
CA GLU A 116 3.45 -11.03 -20.18
C GLU A 116 4.72 -11.80 -19.83
N GLU A 117 5.36 -12.41 -20.83
CA GLU A 117 6.68 -13.02 -20.70
C GLU A 117 7.63 -12.39 -21.74
N PRO A 118 8.13 -11.15 -21.50
CA PRO A 118 8.97 -10.45 -22.47
C PRO A 118 10.32 -11.13 -22.77
N CYS A 119 10.85 -11.90 -21.83
CA CYS A 119 12.06 -12.71 -21.98
C CYS A 119 11.80 -14.11 -21.40
N PRO A 120 12.52 -15.16 -21.84
CA PRO A 120 12.32 -16.52 -21.31
C PRO A 120 12.40 -16.57 -19.78
N ASP A 121 11.37 -17.11 -19.12
CA ASP A 121 11.21 -17.19 -17.66
C ASP A 121 11.27 -15.83 -16.93
N VAL A 122 10.97 -14.73 -17.63
CA VAL A 122 10.82 -13.39 -17.05
C VAL A 122 9.37 -12.95 -17.21
N PHE A 123 8.60 -13.02 -16.13
CA PHE A 123 7.17 -12.69 -16.13
C PHE A 123 6.95 -11.23 -15.74
N TRP A 124 6.04 -10.53 -16.41
CA TRP A 124 5.80 -9.11 -16.23
C TRP A 124 4.30 -8.83 -16.03
N PHE A 125 3.94 -8.24 -14.89
CA PHE A 125 2.54 -8.12 -14.46
C PHE A 125 2.28 -6.83 -13.66
N PRO A 126 1.04 -6.31 -13.64
CA PRO A 126 0.69 -5.16 -12.82
C PRO A 126 0.58 -5.55 -11.34
N VAL A 127 1.11 -4.72 -10.43
CA VAL A 127 1.02 -5.00 -8.99
C VAL A 127 0.62 -3.80 -8.14
N PHE A 128 1.21 -2.63 -8.39
CA PHE A 128 0.92 -1.41 -7.63
C PHE A 128 0.12 -0.40 -8.45
N SER A 129 -0.74 0.35 -7.77
CA SER A 129 -1.36 1.55 -8.33
C SER A 129 -0.31 2.66 -8.49
N GLU A 130 -0.59 3.66 -9.32
CA GLU A 130 0.30 4.82 -9.43
C GLU A 130 0.48 5.52 -8.09
N LYS A 131 -0.59 5.58 -7.28
CA LYS A 131 -0.60 6.18 -5.95
C LYS A 131 0.35 5.46 -4.99
N ALA A 132 0.39 4.13 -5.02
CA ALA A 132 1.36 3.36 -4.24
C ALA A 132 2.79 3.70 -4.63
N CYS A 133 3.06 3.75 -5.94
CA CYS A 133 4.39 4.08 -6.43
C CYS A 133 4.85 5.49 -6.02
N ASP A 134 3.96 6.48 -6.13
CA ASP A 134 4.26 7.85 -5.74
C ASP A 134 4.52 7.96 -4.24
N GLU A 135 3.62 7.41 -3.42
CA GLU A 135 3.75 7.51 -1.96
C GLU A 135 4.99 6.76 -1.43
N ILE A 136 5.39 5.63 -2.06
CA ILE A 136 6.63 4.92 -1.73
C ILE A 136 7.85 5.80 -2.07
N VAL A 137 7.88 6.42 -3.26
CA VAL A 137 9.01 7.29 -3.65
C VAL A 137 9.10 8.51 -2.74
N GLU A 138 7.97 9.13 -2.42
CA GLU A 138 7.89 10.25 -1.49
C GLU A 138 8.44 9.90 -0.10
N GLU A 139 8.08 8.73 0.45
CA GLU A 139 8.59 8.28 1.75
C GLU A 139 10.11 8.06 1.72
N MET A 140 10.63 7.48 0.63
CA MET A 140 12.06 7.25 0.44
C MET A 140 12.83 8.58 0.32
N GLU A 141 12.32 9.53 -0.45
CA GLU A 141 12.92 10.87 -0.56
C GLU A 141 12.79 11.68 0.74
N HIS A 142 11.70 11.52 1.49
CA HIS A 142 11.53 12.14 2.80
C HIS A 142 12.57 11.64 3.81
N TYR A 143 12.88 10.33 3.79
CA TYR A 143 13.97 9.76 4.58
C TYR A 143 15.35 10.25 4.12
N GLY A 144 15.56 10.33 2.79
CA GLY A 144 16.67 11.03 2.14
C GLY A 144 18.08 10.43 2.31
N SER A 145 18.26 9.44 3.19
CA SER A 145 19.57 8.86 3.50
C SER A 145 19.93 7.69 2.57
N TRP A 146 20.15 8.02 1.30
CA TRP A 146 20.55 7.09 0.24
C TRP A 146 22.03 6.66 0.34
N SER A 147 22.31 5.37 0.14
CA SER A 147 23.60 4.73 0.37
C SER A 147 24.79 5.30 -0.42
N GLY A 148 24.53 5.83 -1.62
CA GLY A 148 25.53 6.27 -2.57
C GLY A 148 26.23 5.17 -3.36
N GLY A 149 25.74 3.93 -3.35
CA GLY A 149 26.27 2.86 -4.19
C GLY A 149 27.70 2.44 -3.82
N LYS A 150 28.04 2.47 -2.53
CA LYS A 150 29.37 2.08 -2.03
C LYS A 150 29.37 0.61 -1.63
N HIS A 151 30.49 -0.06 -1.87
CA HIS A 151 30.67 -1.47 -1.50
C HIS A 151 30.62 -1.73 0.00
N GLU A 152 31.12 -0.79 0.81
CA GLU A 152 31.03 -0.89 2.26
C GLU A 152 29.68 -0.35 2.73
N ASP A 153 28.88 -1.23 3.30
CA ASP A 153 27.55 -0.89 3.80
C ASP A 153 27.33 -1.46 5.21
N THR A 154 27.46 -0.59 6.21
CA THR A 154 27.26 -0.93 7.63
C THR A 154 25.80 -1.25 7.98
N ARG A 155 24.85 -1.00 7.06
CA ARG A 155 23.42 -1.27 7.24
C ARG A 155 23.08 -2.74 7.00
N ILE A 156 23.96 -3.49 6.33
CA ILE A 156 23.74 -4.88 5.93
C ILE A 156 24.62 -5.82 6.76
N ALA A 157 24.07 -6.98 7.12
CA ALA A 157 24.81 -8.00 7.83
C ALA A 157 26.01 -8.49 7.00
N GLY A 158 27.22 -8.22 7.47
CA GLY A 158 28.48 -8.54 6.77
C GLY A 158 29.23 -7.33 6.22
N GLY A 159 28.61 -6.14 6.18
CA GLY A 159 29.32 -4.89 5.90
C GLY A 159 29.77 -4.67 4.46
N TYR A 160 29.49 -5.60 3.54
CA TYR A 160 30.01 -5.57 2.17
C TYR A 160 28.98 -6.02 1.14
N GLU A 161 28.66 -5.12 0.20
CA GLU A 161 27.84 -5.42 -0.97
C GLU A 161 28.73 -5.73 -2.18
N THR A 162 28.56 -6.93 -2.74
CA THR A 162 29.29 -7.32 -3.94
C THR A 162 28.88 -6.50 -5.16
N VAL A 163 27.63 -6.01 -5.19
CA VAL A 163 27.07 -5.23 -6.30
C VAL A 163 26.25 -4.09 -5.70
N PRO A 164 26.90 -2.96 -5.34
CA PRO A 164 26.24 -1.93 -4.56
C PRO A 164 25.30 -1.07 -5.40
N THR A 165 24.22 -0.61 -4.78
CA THR A 165 23.22 0.29 -5.38
C THR A 165 22.98 1.51 -4.51
N ASP A 166 22.63 2.65 -5.11
CA ASP A 166 22.19 3.85 -4.39
C ASP A 166 20.75 3.64 -3.91
N ASP A 167 20.61 3.15 -2.68
CA ASP A 167 19.37 2.56 -2.19
C ASP A 167 19.02 2.91 -0.75
N ILE A 168 17.75 2.64 -0.42
CA ILE A 168 17.20 2.64 0.93
C ILE A 168 16.46 1.32 1.13
N HIS A 169 16.80 0.61 2.20
CA HIS A 169 16.11 -0.62 2.58
C HIS A 169 14.80 -0.33 3.31
N MET A 170 13.78 -1.16 3.09
CA MET A 170 12.48 -1.04 3.77
C MET A 170 12.61 -1.03 5.30
N LYS A 171 13.59 -1.76 5.83
CA LYS A 171 13.91 -1.79 7.26
C LYS A 171 14.37 -0.44 7.82
N GLN A 172 15.03 0.40 7.01
CA GLN A 172 15.51 1.71 7.45
C GLN A 172 14.38 2.69 7.72
N ILE A 173 13.26 2.54 7.02
CA ILE A 173 12.04 3.34 7.20
C ILE A 173 10.98 2.63 8.05
N GLY A 174 11.30 1.44 8.59
CA GLY A 174 10.35 0.66 9.39
C GLY A 174 9.16 0.10 8.61
N PHE A 175 9.36 -0.20 7.31
CA PHE A 175 8.33 -0.72 6.40
C PHE A 175 8.54 -2.20 6.04
N ASP A 176 9.45 -2.90 6.74
CA ASP A 176 9.86 -4.27 6.42
C ASP A 176 8.74 -5.30 6.64
N LYS A 177 7.93 -5.13 7.68
CA LYS A 177 6.83 -6.06 7.99
C LYS A 177 5.70 -5.96 6.98
N GLU A 178 5.32 -4.73 6.66
CA GLU A 178 4.29 -4.38 5.69
C GLU A 178 4.70 -4.88 4.30
N TRP A 179 5.96 -4.66 3.92
CA TRP A 179 6.51 -5.14 2.66
C TRP A 179 6.53 -6.68 2.56
N LEU A 180 6.94 -7.37 3.63
CA LEU A 180 6.90 -8.83 3.68
C LEU A 180 5.47 -9.37 3.60
N HIS A 181 4.50 -8.68 4.21
CA HIS A 181 3.09 -9.04 4.06
C HIS A 181 2.60 -8.80 2.64
N PHE A 182 3.00 -7.70 1.99
CA PHE A 182 2.74 -7.47 0.57
C PHE A 182 3.29 -8.61 -0.32
N ILE A 183 4.52 -9.07 -0.10
CA ILE A 183 5.09 -10.19 -0.86
C ILE A 183 4.26 -11.48 -0.67
N ARG A 184 3.83 -11.75 0.57
CA ARG A 184 2.99 -12.92 0.88
C ARG A 184 1.64 -12.86 0.17
N GLU A 185 0.95 -11.72 0.27
CA GLU A 185 -0.42 -11.58 -0.23
C GLU A 185 -0.51 -11.38 -1.74
N PHE A 186 0.45 -10.67 -2.35
CA PHE A 186 0.31 -10.22 -3.74
C PHE A 186 1.35 -10.80 -4.70
N ILE A 187 2.53 -11.17 -4.24
CA ILE A 187 3.59 -11.73 -5.10
C ILE A 187 3.53 -13.25 -5.12
N SER A 188 3.36 -13.87 -3.96
CA SER A 188 3.36 -15.34 -3.82
C SER A 188 2.29 -16.03 -4.68
N PRO A 189 1.04 -15.54 -4.79
CA PRO A 189 0.06 -16.13 -5.68
C PRO A 189 0.46 -16.08 -7.16
N VAL A 190 1.14 -15.00 -7.58
CA VAL A 190 1.65 -14.86 -8.95
C VAL A 190 2.79 -15.85 -9.19
N THR A 191 3.73 -15.97 -8.24
CA THR A 191 4.82 -16.96 -8.31
C THR A 191 4.28 -18.39 -8.45
N LEU A 192 3.30 -18.77 -7.64
CA LEU A 192 2.65 -20.10 -7.71
C LEU A 192 1.99 -20.36 -9.07
N LYS A 193 1.45 -19.31 -9.71
CA LYS A 193 0.82 -19.39 -11.03
C LYS A 193 1.85 -19.60 -12.13
N VAL A 194 2.94 -18.82 -12.14
CA VAL A 194 3.89 -18.80 -13.26
C VAL A 194 4.99 -19.87 -13.12
N PHE A 195 5.37 -20.23 -11.89
CA PHE A 195 6.32 -21.30 -11.59
C PHE A 195 5.61 -22.49 -10.96
N SER A 196 4.83 -23.22 -11.78
CA SER A 196 4.06 -24.38 -11.31
C SER A 196 4.96 -25.40 -10.60
N GLY A 197 4.58 -25.77 -9.38
CA GLY A 197 5.33 -26.70 -8.52
C GLY A 197 6.31 -26.03 -7.56
N TYR A 198 6.56 -24.72 -7.67
CA TYR A 198 7.35 -23.97 -6.68
C TYR A 198 6.45 -23.34 -5.62
N TYR A 199 6.68 -23.67 -4.35
CA TYR A 199 5.98 -23.08 -3.20
C TYR A 199 6.92 -22.12 -2.46
N THR A 200 6.68 -20.82 -2.63
CA THR A 200 7.49 -19.78 -2.00
C THR A 200 7.21 -19.69 -0.49
N LYS A 201 8.25 -19.40 0.30
CA LYS A 201 8.10 -19.01 1.71
C LYS A 201 7.83 -17.51 1.86
N ALA A 202 7.85 -16.77 0.75
CA ALA A 202 7.68 -15.33 0.69
C ALA A 202 8.62 -14.61 1.67
N TYR A 203 9.84 -15.15 1.81
CA TYR A 203 10.82 -14.62 2.73
C TYR A 203 11.86 -13.83 1.95
N ALA A 204 12.05 -12.57 2.34
CA ALA A 204 13.02 -11.70 1.70
C ALA A 204 13.74 -10.86 2.75
N VAL A 205 15.07 -10.97 2.81
CA VAL A 205 15.91 -10.14 3.70
C VAL A 205 16.26 -8.82 3.04
N MET A 206 16.50 -8.85 1.72
CA MET A 206 16.92 -7.71 0.93
C MET A 206 15.70 -7.15 0.20
N ASN A 207 15.08 -6.13 0.81
CA ASN A 207 13.97 -5.36 0.25
C ASN A 207 14.37 -3.89 0.26
N PHE A 208 14.46 -3.26 -0.90
CA PHE A 208 15.02 -1.92 -1.01
C PHE A 208 14.49 -1.20 -2.26
N VAL A 209 14.50 0.13 -2.20
CA VAL A 209 14.25 0.99 -3.35
C VAL A 209 15.59 1.51 -3.84
N VAL A 210 15.84 1.37 -5.15
CA VAL A 210 17.04 1.87 -5.82
C VAL A 210 16.70 3.15 -6.56
N LYS A 211 17.63 4.11 -6.51
CA LYS A 211 17.58 5.38 -7.23
C LYS A 211 18.71 5.45 -8.24
N TYR A 212 18.37 5.46 -9.52
CA TYR A 212 19.34 5.70 -10.58
C TYR A 212 19.29 7.15 -11.06
N THR A 213 20.45 7.79 -11.11
CA THR A 213 20.63 9.14 -11.67
C THR A 213 21.89 9.19 -12.52
N PRO A 214 21.91 9.97 -13.62
CA PRO A 214 23.09 10.09 -14.49
C PRO A 214 24.37 10.52 -13.75
N GLY A 215 24.23 11.38 -12.73
CA GLY A 215 25.35 12.00 -12.02
C GLY A 215 25.90 11.22 -10.82
N ARG A 216 25.24 10.13 -10.38
CA ARG A 216 25.66 9.36 -9.18
C ARG A 216 25.84 7.88 -9.50
N GLN A 217 24.74 7.18 -9.75
CA GLN A 217 24.76 5.79 -10.20
C GLN A 217 23.72 5.63 -11.31
N ALA A 218 24.20 5.55 -12.55
CA ALA A 218 23.33 5.53 -13.72
C ALA A 218 22.92 4.11 -14.14
N TYR A 219 23.76 3.12 -13.85
CA TYR A 219 23.62 1.73 -14.33
C TYR A 219 24.02 0.74 -13.23
N LEU A 220 23.74 -0.54 -13.47
CA LEU A 220 24.21 -1.63 -12.62
C LEU A 220 24.85 -2.71 -13.47
N ARG A 221 26.10 -3.07 -13.14
CA ARG A 221 26.90 -4.04 -13.89
C ARG A 221 26.24 -5.43 -13.94
N PRO A 222 26.60 -6.29 -14.91
CA PRO A 222 26.10 -7.66 -14.98
C PRO A 222 26.32 -8.45 -13.69
N HIS A 223 25.27 -9.06 -13.15
CA HIS A 223 25.32 -9.84 -11.90
C HIS A 223 24.21 -10.89 -11.80
N HIS A 224 24.32 -11.73 -10.79
CA HIS A 224 23.25 -12.60 -10.30
C HIS A 224 22.78 -12.09 -8.95
N ASP A 225 21.50 -12.33 -8.66
CA ASP A 225 20.93 -12.00 -7.37
C ASP A 225 21.13 -13.15 -6.39
N SER A 226 21.29 -12.82 -5.12
CA SER A 226 21.26 -13.80 -4.05
C SER A 226 19.82 -14.12 -3.66
N SER A 227 19.05 -14.68 -4.59
CA SER A 227 17.64 -15.05 -4.45
C SER A 227 17.34 -16.34 -5.22
N THR A 228 16.25 -17.04 -4.86
CA THR A 228 15.67 -18.02 -5.77
C THR A 228 15.01 -17.29 -6.94
N PHE A 229 14.21 -16.27 -6.64
CA PHE A 229 13.67 -15.35 -7.63
C PHE A 229 13.66 -13.91 -7.12
N THR A 230 13.73 -12.98 -8.05
CA THR A 230 13.72 -11.55 -7.79
C THR A 230 12.47 -10.93 -8.39
N ILE A 231 11.90 -9.96 -7.68
CA ILE A 231 10.92 -9.03 -8.25
C ILE A 231 11.55 -7.64 -8.38
N ASN A 232 11.18 -6.94 -9.44
CA ASN A 232 11.62 -5.59 -9.72
C ASN A 232 10.43 -4.77 -10.21
N ILE A 233 10.03 -3.78 -9.42
CA ILE A 233 8.82 -2.97 -9.64
C ILE A 233 9.24 -1.57 -10.04
N ALA A 234 8.74 -1.08 -11.17
CA ALA A 234 8.97 0.31 -11.57
C ALA A 234 8.07 1.26 -10.79
N LEU A 235 8.67 2.28 -10.18
CA LEU A 235 7.97 3.24 -9.33
C LEU A 235 7.70 4.58 -10.02
N ASN A 236 8.28 4.83 -11.19
CA ASN A 236 8.02 6.05 -11.96
C ASN A 236 8.06 5.82 -13.48
N ASN A 237 7.69 6.83 -14.25
CA ASN A 237 7.38 6.71 -15.66
C ASN A 237 8.61 6.97 -16.55
N LYS A 238 8.95 6.00 -17.40
CA LYS A 238 9.89 6.22 -18.49
C LYS A 238 9.32 7.27 -19.46
N ASN A 239 10.19 8.11 -20.01
CA ASN A 239 9.91 9.23 -20.92
C ASN A 239 9.26 10.46 -20.28
N ALA A 240 8.72 10.37 -19.06
CA ALA A 240 8.25 11.52 -18.29
C ALA A 240 9.25 11.89 -17.18
N ASP A 241 9.64 10.91 -16.36
CA ASP A 241 10.48 11.15 -15.17
C ASP A 241 11.97 10.83 -15.43
N PHE A 242 12.24 9.93 -16.38
CA PHE A 242 13.60 9.55 -16.79
C PHE A 242 13.69 9.07 -18.24
N LEU A 243 14.91 9.11 -18.80
CA LEU A 243 15.27 8.53 -20.11
C LEU A 243 16.32 7.43 -19.95
N GLY A 244 16.38 6.53 -20.94
CA GLY A 244 17.22 5.34 -20.87
C GLY A 244 16.64 4.31 -19.89
N GLY A 245 17.52 3.60 -19.19
CA GLY A 245 17.14 2.60 -18.20
C GLY A 245 16.62 1.29 -18.82
N GLY A 246 16.12 0.43 -17.94
CA GLY A 246 15.67 -0.92 -18.27
C GLY A 246 16.49 -2.00 -17.56
N CYS A 247 16.33 -3.23 -18.03
CA CYS A 247 17.05 -4.42 -17.57
C CYS A 247 17.41 -5.28 -18.80
N ARG A 248 18.61 -5.80 -18.87
CA ARG A 248 19.03 -6.73 -19.94
C ARG A 248 19.45 -8.06 -19.35
N PHE A 249 18.93 -9.15 -19.89
CA PHE A 249 19.29 -10.52 -19.55
C PHE A 249 20.26 -11.08 -20.60
N HIS A 250 21.52 -11.27 -20.21
CA HIS A 250 22.62 -11.56 -21.15
C HIS A 250 22.47 -12.90 -21.86
N ARG A 251 22.10 -13.95 -21.12
CA ARG A 251 21.95 -15.31 -21.68
C ARG A 251 20.91 -15.40 -22.79
N TYR A 252 19.94 -14.49 -22.79
CA TYR A 252 18.84 -14.48 -23.75
C TYR A 252 18.94 -13.35 -24.78
N ASN A 253 19.95 -12.48 -24.66
CA ASN A 253 20.06 -11.23 -25.41
C ASN A 253 18.72 -10.47 -25.48
N CYS A 254 18.03 -10.40 -24.34
CA CYS A 254 16.69 -9.84 -24.22
C CYS A 254 16.69 -8.68 -23.23
N SER A 255 15.96 -7.62 -23.55
CA SER A 255 15.92 -6.39 -22.75
C SER A 255 14.49 -5.96 -22.47
N ILE A 256 14.24 -5.55 -21.23
CA ILE A 256 13.03 -4.82 -20.82
C ILE A 256 13.40 -3.34 -20.74
N GLU A 257 13.21 -2.62 -21.84
CA GLU A 257 13.63 -1.22 -21.94
C GLU A 257 12.56 -0.25 -21.47
N SER A 258 11.27 -0.60 -21.57
CA SER A 258 10.16 0.31 -21.31
C SER A 258 9.33 -0.14 -20.10
N PRO A 259 9.91 -0.12 -18.88
CA PRO A 259 9.19 -0.51 -17.69
C PRO A 259 7.97 0.42 -17.46
N ARG A 260 6.85 -0.18 -17.04
CA ARG A 260 5.57 0.47 -16.79
C ARG A 260 5.45 0.73 -15.30
N LYS A 261 5.13 1.96 -14.90
CA LYS A 261 4.91 2.30 -13.49
C LYS A 261 3.87 1.36 -12.87
N GLY A 262 4.17 0.85 -11.68
CA GLY A 262 3.30 -0.09 -10.97
C GLY A 262 3.37 -1.54 -11.47
N TRP A 263 4.14 -1.84 -12.51
CA TRP A 263 4.35 -3.21 -12.99
C TRP A 263 5.63 -3.80 -12.42
N SER A 264 5.56 -5.09 -12.09
CA SER A 264 6.66 -5.90 -11.60
C SER A 264 7.09 -6.90 -12.65
N PHE A 265 8.39 -6.97 -12.93
CA PHE A 265 8.95 -8.16 -13.57
C PHE A 265 9.58 -9.10 -12.53
N MET A 266 9.39 -10.40 -12.74
CA MET A 266 9.81 -11.49 -11.88
C MET A 266 10.68 -12.46 -12.67
N HIS A 267 11.85 -12.82 -12.14
CA HIS A 267 12.77 -13.76 -12.79
C HIS A 267 13.58 -14.56 -11.76
N PRO A 268 14.12 -15.74 -12.11
CA PRO A 268 15.10 -16.45 -11.29
C PRO A 268 16.31 -15.58 -10.95
N GLY A 269 16.83 -15.66 -9.72
CA GLY A 269 17.96 -14.84 -9.28
C GLY A 269 19.33 -15.44 -9.60
N ARG A 270 19.44 -16.77 -9.49
CA ARG A 270 20.70 -17.52 -9.64
C ARG A 270 20.77 -18.28 -10.96
N LEU A 271 22.00 -18.63 -11.35
CA LEU A 271 22.38 -19.52 -12.46
C LEU A 271 22.03 -19.02 -13.87
N THR A 272 20.75 -18.73 -14.16
CA THR A 272 20.23 -18.61 -15.52
C THR A 272 20.02 -17.17 -15.98
N HIS A 273 19.83 -16.22 -15.07
CA HIS A 273 19.44 -14.84 -15.41
C HIS A 273 20.54 -13.84 -15.01
N LEU A 274 21.74 -14.01 -15.57
CA LEU A 274 22.77 -12.97 -15.48
C LEU A 274 22.22 -11.72 -16.16
N HIS A 275 22.07 -10.64 -15.41
CA HIS A 275 21.39 -9.43 -15.89
C HIS A 275 22.12 -8.15 -15.50
N GLU A 276 21.86 -7.08 -16.25
CA GLU A 276 22.40 -5.74 -16.00
C GLU A 276 21.30 -4.69 -15.98
N GLY A 277 21.50 -3.64 -15.16
CA GLY A 277 20.66 -2.45 -15.17
C GLY A 277 21.16 -1.48 -16.22
N LEU A 278 20.38 -1.28 -17.29
CA LEU A 278 20.76 -0.37 -18.38
C LEU A 278 20.85 1.09 -17.89
N PRO A 279 21.73 1.91 -18.48
CA PRO A 279 22.02 3.26 -18.00
C PRO A 279 20.82 4.21 -18.12
N THR A 280 20.44 4.84 -17.02
CA THR A 280 19.57 6.03 -17.00
C THR A 280 20.35 7.24 -17.51
N THR A 281 19.91 7.83 -18.62
CA THR A 281 20.64 8.91 -19.32
C THR A 281 20.17 10.30 -18.95
N ASN A 282 18.93 10.45 -18.47
CA ASN A 282 18.37 11.71 -17.99
C ASN A 282 17.32 11.45 -16.91
N GLY A 283 17.08 12.43 -16.04
CA GLY A 283 16.11 12.36 -14.95
C GLY A 283 16.52 11.38 -13.85
N THR A 284 15.53 10.87 -13.13
CA THR A 284 15.73 9.95 -12.00
C THR A 284 14.82 8.75 -12.16
N ARG A 285 15.38 7.53 -12.07
CA ARG A 285 14.61 6.28 -12.16
C ARG A 285 14.55 5.63 -10.78
N TYR A 286 13.34 5.28 -10.34
CA TYR A 286 13.12 4.54 -9.09
C TYR A 286 12.56 3.15 -9.37
N ILE A 287 13.13 2.15 -8.68
CA ILE A 287 12.61 0.78 -8.70
C ILE A 287 12.59 0.22 -7.28
N ALA A 288 11.59 -0.60 -6.95
CA ALA A 288 11.59 -1.43 -5.75
C ALA A 288 12.03 -2.84 -6.11
N VAL A 289 13.01 -3.37 -5.38
CA VAL A 289 13.59 -4.70 -5.63
C VAL A 289 13.44 -5.56 -4.38
N SER A 290 13.17 -6.85 -4.57
CA SER A 290 13.17 -7.82 -3.48
C SER A 290 13.78 -9.14 -3.91
N PHE A 291 14.75 -9.61 -3.13
CA PHE A 291 15.40 -10.91 -3.29
C PHE A 291 14.66 -11.93 -2.44
N ILE A 292 13.85 -12.76 -3.08
CA ILE A 292 12.92 -13.67 -2.41
C ILE A 292 13.47 -15.10 -2.40
N ASP A 293 13.30 -15.74 -1.25
CA ASP A 293 13.78 -17.08 -0.93
C ASP A 293 15.30 -17.27 -1.23
N PRO A 294 16.19 -16.49 -0.57
CA PRO A 294 17.65 -16.51 -0.79
C PRO A 294 18.37 -17.81 -0.41
#